data_AF-A0A8C4SEX8-F1
#
_entry.id   AF-A0A8C4SEX8-F1
#
_cell.length_a   1.000
_cell.length_b   1.000
_cell.length_c   1.000
_cell.angle_alpha   90.00
_cell.angle_beta   90.00
_cell.angle_gamma   90.00
#
_symmetry.space_group_name_H-M   'P 1'
#
loop_
_entity.id
_entity.type
_entity.pdbx_description
1 polymer ?
#
loop_
_entity_poly.entity_id
_entity_poly.type
_entity_poly.pdbx_seq_one_letter_code
_entity_poly.pdbx_strand_id
1 'polypeptide(L)'
;MEEERETWMNKRKKKKMTWHELSYLEDGNSSKAVDSVVVPKKRERGNNGKRALESLTSSERRKFYHTQDFVPLEKISPWIPPNEREPVDRRISLFRGDITRLELDAIVNAANSSLMGGGGVDGCIHRAAGPLLKKECATLGGCETGKAKMTSGYRLPAKNVIHTVGPIVHGQPGEQQKSSLRSCYWTSLDLAARHELKTLAFPCISTGIYGYPPDEAADIAIRTVKDYLTEYPDKFEKVVFCVFLKSDETLYQCKLKQFLTDQPCDPQSNSKL
;
A
#
# COMPACT_ATOMS: atom_id res chain seq x y z
N MET A 1 -26.77 47.98 7.71
CA MET A 1 -26.12 46.80 8.33
C MET A 1 -27.07 45.62 8.56
N GLU A 2 -28.39 45.78 8.49
CA GLU A 2 -29.35 44.66 8.49
C GLU A 2 -29.74 44.18 7.07
N GLU A 3 -29.75 45.07 6.06
CA GLU A 3 -30.11 44.71 4.66
C GLU A 3 -29.05 43.87 3.90
N GLU A 4 -27.78 43.92 4.30
CA GLU A 4 -26.72 43.11 3.68
C GLU A 4 -26.69 41.67 4.24
N ARG A 5 -27.32 41.42 5.40
CA ARG A 5 -27.45 40.08 5.98
C ARG A 5 -28.62 39.30 5.40
N GLU A 6 -29.72 39.97 5.03
CA GLU A 6 -30.85 39.31 4.38
C GLU A 6 -30.54 38.89 2.93
N THR A 7 -29.76 39.68 2.19
CA THR A 7 -29.32 39.33 0.82
C THR A 7 -28.36 38.14 0.78
N TRP A 8 -27.58 37.91 1.84
CA TRP A 8 -26.69 36.75 1.96
C TRP A 8 -27.45 35.47 2.36
N MET A 9 -28.47 35.59 3.22
CA MET A 9 -29.34 34.46 3.61
C MET A 9 -30.30 34.03 2.50
N ASN A 10 -30.81 34.96 1.66
CA ASN A 10 -31.69 34.62 0.54
C ASN A 10 -30.97 34.01 -0.67
N LYS A 11 -29.66 34.25 -0.84
CA LYS A 11 -28.84 33.53 -1.83
C LYS A 11 -28.58 32.06 -1.47
N ARG A 12 -28.79 31.68 -0.21
CA ARG A 12 -28.58 30.29 0.26
C ARG A 12 -29.80 29.38 0.08
N LYS A 13 -30.95 29.91 -0.35
CA LYS A 13 -32.21 29.15 -0.52
C LYS A 13 -32.64 28.86 -1.97
N LYS A 14 -31.88 29.26 -3.00
CA LYS A 14 -32.08 28.79 -4.38
C LYS A 14 -30.76 28.28 -4.97
N LYS A 15 -30.77 27.01 -5.42
CA LYS A 15 -29.67 26.17 -5.94
C LYS A 15 -28.77 25.46 -4.91
N LYS A 16 -29.32 24.46 -4.23
CA LYS A 16 -28.61 23.19 -4.02
C LYS A 16 -28.75 22.38 -5.32
N MET A 17 -27.83 22.54 -6.26
CA MET A 17 -27.69 21.59 -7.38
C MET A 17 -27.04 20.33 -6.82
N THR A 18 -27.66 19.19 -7.09
CA THR A 18 -27.10 17.90 -6.70
C THR A 18 -26.07 17.48 -7.76
N TRP A 19 -25.10 16.64 -7.40
CA TRP A 19 -24.08 16.07 -8.31
C TRP A 19 -24.65 15.27 -9.50
N HIS A 20 -25.97 15.29 -9.72
CA HIS A 20 -26.68 14.72 -10.88
C HIS A 20 -26.90 15.71 -12.02
N GLU A 21 -26.68 17.02 -11.83
CA GLU A 21 -27.08 18.06 -12.80
C GLU A 21 -25.90 18.74 -13.53
N LEU A 22 -24.66 18.29 -13.31
CA LEU A 22 -23.46 18.85 -13.97
C LEU A 22 -22.96 18.02 -15.16
N SER A 23 -23.70 17.00 -15.62
CA SER A 23 -23.28 16.15 -16.74
C SER A 23 -24.09 16.34 -18.03
N TYR A 24 -24.85 17.42 -18.14
CA TYR A 24 -25.50 17.83 -19.38
C TYR A 24 -25.29 19.32 -19.54
N LEU A 25 -24.22 19.70 -20.24
CA LEU A 25 -24.02 20.97 -20.95
C LEU A 25 -22.56 21.02 -21.38
N GLU A 26 -22.24 20.30 -22.44
CA GLU A 26 -21.23 20.65 -23.45
C GLU A 26 -21.19 19.47 -24.42
N ASP A 27 -21.96 19.58 -25.50
CA ASP A 27 -21.66 18.95 -26.79
C ASP A 27 -22.55 19.58 -27.85
N GLY A 28 -22.05 20.67 -28.42
CA GLY A 28 -22.47 21.19 -29.70
C GLY A 28 -21.47 20.75 -30.77
N ASN A 29 -21.80 19.65 -31.45
CA ASN A 29 -21.38 19.29 -32.81
C ASN A 29 -19.92 18.82 -33.03
N SER A 30 -19.73 17.52 -33.23
CA SER A 30 -19.15 16.93 -34.46
C SER A 30 -18.86 15.45 -34.26
N SER A 31 -19.53 14.65 -35.09
CA SER A 31 -19.40 13.23 -35.34
C SER A 31 -17.96 12.69 -35.32
N LYS A 32 -17.71 11.65 -34.51
CA LYS A 32 -16.86 10.49 -34.85
C LYS A 32 -17.10 9.37 -33.83
N ALA A 33 -17.38 8.17 -34.35
CA ALA A 33 -17.65 6.96 -33.58
C ALA A 33 -16.47 6.60 -32.68
N VAL A 34 -16.73 6.52 -31.38
CA VAL A 34 -15.89 5.83 -30.40
C VAL A 34 -16.81 4.89 -29.63
N ASP A 35 -16.50 3.60 -29.69
CA ASP A 35 -17.21 2.55 -28.98
C ASP A 35 -17.35 2.93 -27.50
N SER A 36 -18.60 3.12 -27.09
CA SER A 36 -18.96 3.55 -25.75
C SER A 36 -18.62 2.46 -24.74
N VAL A 37 -17.59 2.70 -23.92
CA VAL A 37 -17.41 1.96 -22.66
C VAL A 37 -18.64 2.23 -21.80
N VAL A 38 -19.50 1.22 -21.67
CA VAL A 38 -20.73 1.29 -20.89
C VAL A 38 -20.37 1.48 -19.42
N VAL A 39 -20.55 2.69 -18.89
CA VAL A 39 -20.47 2.96 -17.46
C VAL A 39 -21.72 2.36 -16.79
N PRO A 40 -21.60 1.40 -15.85
CA PRO A 40 -22.77 0.75 -15.26
C PRO A 40 -23.62 1.72 -14.42
N LYS A 41 -24.95 1.66 -14.60
CA LYS A 41 -25.92 2.47 -13.86
C LYS A 41 -25.92 2.12 -12.36
N LYS A 42 -26.36 3.10 -11.57
CA LYS A 42 -26.27 3.32 -10.11
C LYS A 42 -26.69 2.18 -9.13
N ARG A 43 -27.01 0.96 -9.59
CA ARG A 43 -27.72 -0.07 -8.80
C ARG A 43 -27.04 -1.45 -8.72
N GLU A 44 -25.71 -1.53 -8.85
CA GLU A 44 -24.95 -2.78 -8.66
C GLU A 44 -23.62 -2.52 -7.93
N ARG A 45 -23.68 -2.15 -6.65
CA ARG A 45 -22.50 -1.69 -5.89
C ARG A 45 -22.05 -2.74 -4.87
N GLY A 46 -21.29 -3.74 -5.33
CA GLY A 46 -20.58 -4.67 -4.46
C GLY A 46 -19.52 -5.46 -5.22
N ASN A 47 -19.95 -6.25 -6.22
CA ASN A 47 -19.06 -7.10 -7.02
C ASN A 47 -18.64 -6.50 -8.38
N ASN A 48 -19.45 -5.62 -8.97
CA ASN A 48 -19.18 -5.14 -10.34
C ASN A 48 -18.00 -4.17 -10.42
N GLY A 49 -17.71 -3.44 -9.34
CA GLY A 49 -16.56 -2.52 -9.28
C GLY A 49 -15.20 -3.21 -9.23
N LYS A 50 -15.11 -4.38 -8.57
CA LYS A 50 -13.87 -5.16 -8.47
C LYS A 50 -13.52 -5.79 -9.83
N ARG A 51 -14.47 -6.52 -10.43
CA ARG A 51 -14.29 -7.14 -11.76
C ARG A 51 -13.98 -6.11 -12.85
N ALA A 52 -14.61 -4.93 -12.78
CA ALA A 52 -14.32 -3.86 -13.71
C ALA A 52 -12.91 -3.27 -13.56
N LEU A 53 -12.33 -3.23 -12.36
CA LEU A 53 -10.95 -2.76 -12.16
C LEU A 53 -9.92 -3.82 -12.55
N GLU A 54 -10.23 -5.10 -12.33
CA GLU A 54 -9.37 -6.23 -12.68
C GLU A 54 -9.20 -6.39 -14.21
N SER A 55 -10.18 -5.97 -15.00
CA SER A 55 -10.10 -6.02 -16.47
C SER A 55 -9.34 -4.85 -17.11
N LEU A 56 -8.99 -3.81 -16.35
CA LEU A 56 -8.33 -2.62 -16.89
C LEU A 56 -6.81 -2.76 -16.89
N THR A 57 -6.18 -2.24 -17.94
CA THR A 57 -4.73 -2.05 -18.00
C THR A 57 -4.27 -1.01 -16.98
N SER A 58 -2.99 -1.00 -16.60
CA SER A 58 -2.44 0.01 -15.68
C SER A 58 -2.68 1.44 -16.19
N SER A 59 -2.56 1.68 -17.50
CA SER A 59 -2.79 3.00 -18.10
C SER A 59 -4.24 3.47 -17.94
N GLU A 60 -5.21 2.57 -18.07
CA GLU A 60 -6.63 2.90 -17.87
C GLU A 60 -6.96 3.11 -16.39
N ARG A 61 -6.36 2.32 -15.51
CA ARG A 61 -6.53 2.43 -14.05
C ARG A 61 -6.08 3.78 -13.50
N ARG A 62 -5.05 4.41 -14.07
CA ARG A 62 -4.51 5.72 -13.64
C ARG A 62 -5.55 6.83 -13.54
N LYS A 63 -6.61 6.79 -14.37
CA LYS A 63 -7.72 7.76 -14.32
C LYS A 63 -8.56 7.65 -13.03
N PHE A 64 -8.50 6.51 -12.35
CA PHE A 64 -9.30 6.19 -11.17
C PHE A 64 -8.51 6.24 -9.86
N TYR A 65 -7.20 6.50 -9.94
CA TYR A 65 -6.37 6.63 -8.74
C TYR A 65 -6.84 7.81 -7.88
N HIS A 66 -6.71 7.64 -6.57
CA HIS A 66 -7.00 8.71 -5.62
C HIS A 66 -6.02 9.89 -5.71
N THR A 67 -4.89 9.70 -6.40
CA THR A 67 -3.81 10.69 -6.57
C THR A 67 -3.29 10.66 -8.00
N GLN A 68 -2.87 11.81 -8.53
CA GLN A 68 -2.16 11.92 -9.82
C GLN A 68 -0.65 11.77 -9.67
N ASP A 69 -0.13 11.96 -8.46
CA ASP A 69 1.29 11.91 -8.18
C ASP A 69 1.75 10.52 -7.71
N PHE A 70 1.29 9.47 -8.40
CA PHE A 70 1.67 8.09 -8.11
C PHE A 70 3.14 7.82 -8.48
N VAL A 71 3.72 6.78 -7.88
CA VAL A 71 5.10 6.36 -8.10
C VAL A 71 5.06 5.04 -8.89
N PRO A 72 5.42 5.05 -10.18
CA PRO A 72 5.46 3.84 -10.99
C PRO A 72 6.69 2.98 -10.65
N LEU A 73 6.61 1.68 -10.94
CA LEU A 73 7.61 0.67 -10.58
C LEU A 73 9.03 1.05 -11.04
N GLU A 74 9.15 1.69 -12.19
CA GLU A 74 10.43 2.05 -12.82
C GLU A 74 11.15 3.17 -12.05
N LYS A 75 10.40 3.99 -11.28
CA LYS A 75 11.00 5.01 -10.41
C LYS A 75 11.49 4.46 -9.07
N ILE A 76 11.17 3.20 -8.75
CA ILE A 76 11.65 2.53 -7.54
C ILE A 76 12.92 1.77 -7.92
N SER A 77 14.08 2.38 -7.65
CA SER A 77 15.36 1.75 -7.95
C SER A 77 15.59 0.54 -7.05
N PRO A 78 16.14 -0.58 -7.58
CA PRO A 78 16.71 -1.64 -6.77
C PRO A 78 17.66 -1.07 -5.73
N TRP A 79 17.70 -1.68 -4.56
CA TRP A 79 18.78 -1.42 -3.64
C TRP A 79 20.02 -2.15 -4.18
N ILE A 80 20.95 -1.39 -4.75
CA ILE A 80 22.19 -1.95 -5.33
C ILE A 80 23.31 -1.76 -4.31
N PRO A 81 23.83 -2.84 -3.72
CA PRO A 81 25.05 -2.74 -2.93
C PRO A 81 26.27 -2.44 -3.81
N PRO A 82 27.32 -1.81 -3.26
CA PRO A 82 28.60 -1.66 -3.96
C PRO A 82 29.26 -3.01 -4.30
N ASN A 83 28.94 -4.09 -3.58
CA ASN A 83 29.42 -5.45 -3.81
C ASN A 83 28.25 -6.44 -3.63
N GLU A 84 27.57 -6.78 -4.71
CA GLU A 84 26.44 -7.71 -4.69
C GLU A 84 26.86 -9.13 -4.32
N ARG A 85 26.10 -9.77 -3.42
CA ARG A 85 26.36 -11.13 -2.96
C ARG A 85 25.62 -12.16 -3.79
N GLU A 86 24.31 -11.95 -3.98
CA GLU A 86 23.44 -12.90 -4.69
C GLU A 86 22.51 -12.17 -5.69
N PRO A 87 22.21 -12.76 -6.86
CA PRO A 87 21.29 -12.16 -7.85
C PRO A 87 19.90 -11.81 -7.29
N VAL A 88 19.49 -12.48 -6.21
CA VAL A 88 18.22 -12.24 -5.51
C VAL A 88 18.19 -10.87 -4.81
N ASP A 89 19.34 -10.33 -4.42
CA ASP A 89 19.44 -9.07 -3.69
C ASP A 89 18.94 -7.88 -4.56
N ARG A 90 19.09 -7.97 -5.89
CA ARG A 90 18.54 -6.99 -6.86
C ARG A 90 17.02 -6.86 -6.85
N ARG A 91 16.31 -7.83 -6.28
CA ARG A 91 14.83 -7.80 -6.17
C ARG A 91 14.37 -6.99 -4.96
N ILE A 92 15.26 -6.66 -4.03
CA ILE A 92 14.94 -5.86 -2.85
C ILE A 92 15.13 -4.38 -3.17
N SER A 93 14.20 -3.54 -2.70
CA SER A 93 14.31 -2.08 -2.82
C SER A 93 13.94 -1.42 -1.50
N LEU A 94 14.53 -0.24 -1.24
CA LEU A 94 14.16 0.62 -0.13
C LEU A 94 13.55 1.91 -0.69
N PHE A 95 12.36 2.25 -0.23
CA PHE A 95 11.68 3.48 -0.63
C PHE A 95 11.18 4.20 0.61
N ARG A 96 11.50 5.49 0.76
CA ARG A 96 10.94 6.33 1.81
C ARG A 96 9.79 7.17 1.27
N GLY A 97 8.58 6.94 1.74
CA GLY A 97 7.42 7.75 1.37
C GLY A 97 6.08 7.12 1.72
N ASP A 98 5.03 7.62 1.08
CA ASP A 98 3.66 7.15 1.27
C ASP A 98 3.39 5.91 0.41
N ILE A 99 3.22 4.76 1.07
CA ILE A 99 2.95 3.47 0.43
C ILE A 99 1.68 3.47 -0.43
N THR A 100 0.72 4.35 -0.13
CA THR A 100 -0.55 4.41 -0.88
C THR A 100 -0.36 4.94 -2.30
N ARG A 101 0.80 5.51 -2.63
CA ARG A 101 1.11 6.09 -3.94
C ARG A 101 1.85 5.13 -4.87
N LEU A 102 2.26 3.95 -4.40
CA LEU A 102 3.05 3.01 -5.20
C LEU A 102 2.18 2.23 -6.19
N GLU A 103 2.48 2.34 -7.49
CA GLU A 103 1.83 1.59 -8.57
C GLU A 103 2.50 0.22 -8.71
N LEU A 104 2.07 -0.73 -7.88
CA LEU A 104 2.55 -2.11 -7.80
C LEU A 104 1.39 -3.11 -7.93
N ASP A 105 1.70 -4.41 -7.99
CA ASP A 105 0.65 -5.43 -7.94
C ASP A 105 -0.01 -5.51 -6.56
N ALA A 106 0.75 -5.31 -5.49
CA ALA A 106 0.20 -5.22 -4.14
C ALA A 106 1.00 -4.29 -3.22
N ILE A 107 0.29 -3.74 -2.24
CA ILE A 107 0.88 -3.15 -1.04
C ILE A 107 0.39 -3.92 0.19
N VAL A 108 1.22 -4.00 1.22
CA VAL A 108 0.86 -4.63 2.49
C VAL A 108 0.32 -3.58 3.45
N ASN A 109 -0.76 -3.92 4.13
CA ASN A 109 -1.33 -3.14 5.21
C ASN A 109 -0.97 -3.76 6.56
N ALA A 110 -0.36 -2.98 7.45
CA ALA A 110 -0.21 -3.31 8.86
C ALA A 110 -1.55 -3.08 9.58
N ALA A 111 -2.44 -4.05 9.46
CA ALA A 111 -3.82 -3.97 9.93
C ALA A 111 -3.97 -4.42 11.39
N ASN A 112 -5.15 -4.16 11.94
CA ASN A 112 -5.62 -4.79 13.18
C ASN A 112 -6.53 -6.00 12.88
N SER A 113 -6.81 -6.82 13.90
CA SER A 113 -7.56 -8.08 13.74
C SER A 113 -8.97 -7.93 13.15
N SER A 114 -9.60 -6.75 13.25
CA SER A 114 -10.91 -6.51 12.65
C SER A 114 -10.87 -6.31 11.13
N LEU A 115 -9.71 -5.90 10.57
CA LEU A 115 -9.56 -5.41 9.19
C LEU A 115 -10.42 -4.19 8.83
N MET A 116 -11.02 -3.50 9.81
CA MET A 116 -11.97 -2.41 9.55
C MET A 116 -11.34 -1.01 9.48
N GLY A 117 -10.02 -0.96 9.31
CA GLY A 117 -9.20 0.25 9.34
C GLY A 117 -8.81 0.68 10.76
N GLY A 118 -8.09 1.79 10.84
CA GLY A 118 -7.59 2.34 12.10
C GLY A 118 -6.80 3.65 11.90
N GLY A 119 -5.81 3.88 12.75
CA GLY A 119 -4.81 4.95 12.59
C GLY A 119 -3.63 4.55 11.72
N GLY A 120 -2.59 5.37 11.68
CA GLY A 120 -1.33 5.06 10.99
C GLY A 120 -1.51 4.72 9.50
N VAL A 121 -0.68 3.79 9.01
CA VAL A 121 -0.70 3.34 7.60
C VAL A 121 -2.02 2.68 7.21
N ASP A 122 -2.66 1.95 8.13
CA ASP A 122 -3.97 1.31 7.92
C ASP A 122 -5.05 2.36 7.60
N GLY A 123 -5.10 3.42 8.39
CA GLY A 123 -5.98 4.56 8.13
C GLY A 123 -5.70 5.25 6.79
N CYS A 124 -4.42 5.42 6.42
CA CYS A 124 -4.03 5.99 5.14
C CYS A 124 -4.53 5.14 3.96
N ILE A 125 -4.29 3.82 4.02
CA ILE A 125 -4.73 2.86 3.00
C ILE A 125 -6.25 2.88 2.84
N HIS A 126 -7.01 2.81 3.94
CA HIS A 126 -8.48 2.86 3.88
C HIS A 126 -9.03 4.19 3.31
N ARG A 127 -8.42 5.34 3.66
CA ARG A 127 -8.83 6.64 3.11
C ARG A 127 -8.53 6.73 1.62
N ALA A 128 -7.35 6.28 1.19
CA ALA A 128 -6.91 6.33 -0.20
C ALA A 128 -7.70 5.38 -1.10
N ALA A 129 -7.87 4.11 -0.68
CA ALA A 129 -8.63 3.11 -1.44
C ALA A 129 -10.13 3.45 -1.53
N GLY A 130 -10.67 4.14 -0.52
CA GLY A 130 -12.07 4.54 -0.44
C GLY A 130 -12.98 3.48 0.20
N PRO A 131 -14.30 3.76 0.27
CA PRO A 131 -15.23 2.99 1.11
C PRO A 131 -15.45 1.55 0.65
N LEU A 132 -15.12 1.21 -0.60
CA LEU A 132 -15.26 -0.16 -1.09
C LEU A 132 -14.25 -1.11 -0.44
N LEU A 133 -13.05 -0.65 -0.08
CA LEU A 133 -12.08 -1.46 0.67
C LEU A 133 -12.67 -1.96 1.98
N LYS A 134 -13.26 -1.06 2.76
CA LYS A 134 -13.88 -1.42 4.04
C LYS A 134 -15.05 -2.40 3.86
N LYS A 135 -15.79 -2.33 2.75
CA LYS A 135 -16.87 -3.28 2.44
C LYS A 135 -16.34 -4.67 2.14
N GLU A 136 -15.26 -4.80 1.39
CA GLU A 136 -14.62 -6.10 1.14
C GLU A 136 -13.96 -6.65 2.41
N CYS A 137 -13.28 -5.82 3.20
CA CYS A 137 -12.74 -6.25 4.50
C CYS A 137 -13.82 -6.85 5.42
N ALA A 138 -15.03 -6.29 5.41
CA ALA A 138 -16.15 -6.79 6.20
C ALA A 138 -16.59 -8.22 5.81
N THR A 139 -16.32 -8.66 4.58
CA THR A 139 -16.64 -10.04 4.14
C THR A 139 -15.57 -11.04 4.51
N LEU A 140 -14.40 -10.61 5.01
CA LEU A 140 -13.27 -11.48 5.31
C LEU A 140 -13.33 -12.11 6.71
N GLY A 141 -14.16 -11.60 7.63
CA GLY A 141 -14.26 -12.12 9.00
C GLY A 141 -13.01 -11.88 9.86
N GLY A 142 -12.35 -10.73 9.71
CA GLY A 142 -11.14 -10.39 10.48
C GLY A 142 -9.88 -11.13 10.03
N CYS A 143 -8.80 -11.02 10.79
CA CYS A 143 -7.53 -11.73 10.55
C CYS A 143 -6.78 -11.99 11.86
N GLU A 144 -6.18 -13.17 11.97
CA GLU A 144 -5.35 -13.55 13.11
C GLU A 144 -3.95 -12.94 13.02
N THR A 145 -3.32 -12.75 14.17
CA THR A 145 -1.91 -12.30 14.26
C THR A 145 -1.00 -13.25 13.50
N GLY A 146 -0.09 -12.69 12.68
CA GLY A 146 0.84 -13.47 11.86
C GLY A 146 0.22 -14.03 10.57
N LYS A 147 -1.07 -13.81 10.30
CA LYS A 147 -1.76 -14.24 9.07
C LYS A 147 -2.04 -13.04 8.17
N ALA A 148 -2.31 -13.33 6.90
CA ALA A 148 -2.62 -12.34 5.88
C ALA A 148 -3.88 -12.69 5.07
N LYS A 149 -4.62 -11.67 4.62
CA LYS A 149 -5.76 -11.77 3.70
C LYS A 149 -5.68 -10.69 2.63
N MET A 150 -6.24 -10.93 1.44
CA MET A 150 -6.14 -10.02 0.30
C MET A 150 -7.49 -9.40 -0.07
N THR A 151 -7.45 -8.15 -0.49
CA THR A 151 -8.56 -7.39 -1.09
C THR A 151 -8.10 -6.67 -2.35
N SER A 152 -9.02 -6.10 -3.12
CA SER A 152 -8.67 -5.20 -4.22
C SER A 152 -8.16 -3.85 -3.70
N GLY A 153 -7.28 -3.21 -4.46
CA GLY A 153 -6.74 -1.88 -4.15
C GLY A 153 -7.70 -0.73 -4.43
N TYR A 154 -8.78 -0.96 -5.19
CA TYR A 154 -9.76 0.05 -5.54
C TYR A 154 -9.13 1.32 -6.16
N ARG A 155 -9.19 2.45 -5.46
CA ARG A 155 -8.63 3.74 -5.89
C ARG A 155 -7.13 3.88 -5.63
N LEU A 156 -6.48 2.85 -5.09
CA LEU A 156 -5.02 2.83 -4.98
C LEU A 156 -4.39 2.59 -6.35
N PRO A 157 -3.19 3.16 -6.60
CA PRO A 157 -2.34 2.72 -7.71
C PRO A 157 -2.05 1.22 -7.66
N ALA A 158 -1.76 0.70 -6.46
CA ALA A 158 -1.62 -0.72 -6.22
C ALA A 158 -2.89 -1.50 -6.64
N LYS A 159 -2.73 -2.64 -7.31
CA LYS A 159 -3.88 -3.47 -7.75
C LYS A 159 -4.59 -4.15 -6.57
N ASN A 160 -3.83 -4.57 -5.57
CA ASN A 160 -4.33 -5.31 -4.41
C ASN A 160 -3.78 -4.74 -3.09
N VAL A 161 -4.47 -5.04 -1.99
CA VAL A 161 -3.98 -4.83 -0.62
C VAL A 161 -3.90 -6.17 0.09
N ILE A 162 -2.73 -6.50 0.63
CA ILE A 162 -2.56 -7.65 1.51
C ILE A 162 -2.58 -7.13 2.95
N HIS A 163 -3.62 -7.47 3.69
CA HIS A 163 -3.77 -7.10 5.09
C HIS A 163 -3.16 -8.18 5.97
N THR A 164 -2.18 -7.81 6.79
CA THR A 164 -1.57 -8.70 7.77
C THR A 164 -1.64 -8.07 9.15
N VAL A 165 -1.78 -8.90 10.19
CA VAL A 165 -1.91 -8.44 11.58
C VAL A 165 -0.63 -8.72 12.33
N GLY A 166 0.12 -7.66 12.62
CA GLY A 166 1.36 -7.75 13.37
C GLY A 166 1.15 -8.02 14.87
N PRO A 167 2.15 -8.57 15.58
CA PRO A 167 2.08 -8.72 17.04
C PRO A 167 2.12 -7.36 17.74
N ILE A 168 1.51 -7.32 18.93
CA ILE A 168 1.61 -6.19 19.88
C ILE A 168 2.69 -6.52 20.91
N VAL A 169 3.55 -5.54 21.19
CA VAL A 169 4.70 -5.67 22.10
C VAL A 169 4.64 -4.58 23.16
N HIS A 170 4.76 -4.99 24.42
CA HIS A 170 4.91 -4.10 25.57
C HIS A 170 6.28 -4.38 26.21
N GLY A 171 7.29 -3.58 25.86
CA GLY A 171 8.67 -3.80 26.28
C GLY A 171 9.45 -4.66 25.27
N GLN A 172 10.08 -5.73 25.75
CA GLN A 172 10.92 -6.60 24.92
C GLN A 172 10.10 -7.71 24.24
N PRO A 173 10.26 -7.97 22.94
CA PRO A 173 9.55 -9.02 22.24
C PRO A 173 10.07 -10.41 22.64
N GLY A 174 9.16 -11.29 23.05
CA GLY A 174 9.44 -12.72 23.23
C GLY A 174 9.37 -13.50 21.92
N GLU A 175 9.70 -14.79 21.97
CA GLU A 175 9.79 -15.66 20.79
C GLU A 175 8.49 -15.75 20.00
N GLN A 176 7.33 -15.75 20.67
CA GLN A 176 6.04 -15.76 19.99
C GLN A 176 5.81 -14.50 19.15
N GLN A 177 6.22 -13.32 19.63
CA GLN A 177 6.09 -12.07 18.88
C GLN A 177 7.07 -12.04 17.71
N LYS A 178 8.31 -12.51 17.90
CA LYS A 178 9.28 -12.65 16.80
C LYS A 178 8.76 -13.57 15.69
N SER A 179 8.25 -14.74 16.07
CA SER A 179 7.63 -15.71 15.15
C SER A 179 6.41 -15.11 14.42
N SER A 180 5.56 -14.39 15.15
CA SER A 180 4.38 -13.73 14.56
C SER A 180 4.75 -12.64 13.55
N LEU A 181 5.77 -11.83 13.85
CA LEU A 181 6.24 -10.81 12.92
C LEU A 181 6.86 -11.45 11.67
N ARG A 182 7.71 -12.48 11.81
CA ARG A 182 8.21 -13.28 10.68
C ARG A 182 7.06 -13.83 9.84
N SER A 183 6.04 -14.39 10.49
CA SER A 183 4.86 -14.96 9.83
C SER A 183 4.08 -13.90 9.03
N CYS A 184 4.01 -12.65 9.48
CA CYS A 184 3.35 -11.58 8.71
C CYS A 184 4.00 -11.38 7.33
N TYR A 185 5.34 -11.27 7.30
CA TYR A 185 6.08 -11.12 6.05
C TYR A 185 5.95 -12.37 5.17
N TRP A 186 6.17 -13.55 5.77
CA TRP A 186 6.12 -14.82 5.04
C TRP A 186 4.75 -15.10 4.41
N THR A 187 3.68 -15.00 5.19
CA THR A 187 2.32 -15.26 4.70
C THR A 187 1.85 -14.23 3.69
N SER A 188 2.32 -12.98 3.78
CA SER A 188 2.05 -11.96 2.77
C SER A 188 2.74 -12.25 1.45
N LEU A 189 4.02 -12.66 1.47
CA LEU A 189 4.77 -13.08 0.28
C LEU A 189 4.13 -14.30 -0.36
N ASP A 190 3.84 -15.33 0.44
CA ASP A 190 3.18 -16.55 -0.02
C ASP A 190 1.82 -16.28 -0.64
N LEU A 191 1.00 -15.42 -0.02
CA LEU A 191 -0.28 -15.02 -0.60
C LEU A 191 -0.10 -14.27 -1.92
N ALA A 192 0.82 -13.31 -2.02
CA ALA A 192 1.12 -12.62 -3.27
C ALA A 192 1.58 -13.58 -4.38
N ALA A 193 2.47 -14.52 -4.05
CA ALA A 193 3.00 -15.50 -4.99
C ALA A 193 1.93 -16.45 -5.54
N ARG A 194 0.98 -16.89 -4.69
CA ARG A 194 -0.16 -17.73 -5.10
C ARG A 194 -1.13 -17.02 -6.05
N HIS A 195 -1.20 -15.69 -5.96
CA HIS A 195 -1.97 -14.83 -6.85
C HIS A 195 -1.12 -14.28 -8.01
N GLU A 196 0.09 -14.81 -8.22
CA GLU A 196 1.01 -14.44 -9.30
C GLU A 196 1.39 -12.96 -9.34
N LEU A 197 1.32 -12.28 -8.20
CA LEU A 197 1.70 -10.88 -8.08
C LEU A 197 3.23 -10.77 -8.04
N LYS A 198 3.80 -9.96 -8.93
CA LYS A 198 5.26 -9.87 -9.12
C LYS A 198 5.90 -8.74 -8.34
N THR A 199 5.12 -7.75 -7.92
CA THR A 199 5.62 -6.57 -7.21
C THR A 199 4.85 -6.28 -5.94
N LEU A 200 5.56 -6.15 -4.82
CA LEU A 200 4.98 -6.03 -3.48
C LEU A 200 5.73 -4.99 -2.65
N ALA A 201 5.02 -4.17 -1.87
CA ALA A 201 5.64 -3.28 -0.88
C ALA A 201 5.17 -3.55 0.55
N PHE A 202 6.10 -3.54 1.50
CA PHE A 202 5.86 -3.67 2.93
C PHE A 202 6.06 -2.35 3.67
N PRO A 203 5.15 -1.94 4.56
CA PRO A 203 5.44 -0.92 5.56
C PRO A 203 6.25 -1.52 6.72
N CYS A 204 6.69 -0.68 7.67
CA CYS A 204 7.27 -1.15 8.93
C CYS A 204 6.18 -1.76 9.84
N ILE A 205 5.89 -3.05 9.68
CA ILE A 205 4.83 -3.75 10.45
C ILE A 205 5.19 -3.75 11.94
N SER A 206 4.20 -3.44 12.78
CA SER A 206 4.26 -3.38 14.25
C SER A 206 5.14 -2.32 14.91
N THR A 207 5.91 -1.50 14.18
CA THR A 207 6.84 -0.52 14.80
C THR A 207 6.19 0.81 15.23
N GLY A 208 4.91 1.01 14.90
CA GLY A 208 4.12 2.15 15.34
C GLY A 208 3.46 1.88 16.70
N ILE A 209 2.13 2.06 16.75
CA ILE A 209 1.33 1.87 17.98
C ILE A 209 1.40 0.45 18.59
N TYR A 210 1.91 -0.54 17.85
CA TYR A 210 2.08 -1.92 18.32
C TYR A 210 3.43 -2.14 19.03
N GLY A 211 4.29 -1.14 19.07
CA GLY A 211 5.41 -1.06 20.02
C GLY A 211 6.61 -1.98 19.74
N TYR A 212 6.69 -2.62 18.56
CA TYR A 212 7.83 -3.46 18.23
C TYR A 212 9.10 -2.60 18.07
N PRO A 213 10.23 -2.95 18.73
CA PRO A 213 11.48 -2.22 18.56
C PRO A 213 11.91 -2.15 17.07
N PRO A 214 12.10 -0.95 16.49
CA PRO A 214 12.37 -0.82 15.05
C PRO A 214 13.61 -1.60 14.57
N ASP A 215 14.67 -1.64 15.40
CA ASP A 215 15.91 -2.35 15.06
C ASP A 215 15.69 -3.87 14.89
N GLU A 216 15.07 -4.52 15.88
CA GLU A 216 14.75 -5.94 15.80
C GLU A 216 13.70 -6.25 14.73
N ALA A 217 12.72 -5.36 14.52
CA ALA A 217 11.71 -5.53 13.49
C ALA A 217 12.32 -5.49 12.07
N ALA A 218 13.24 -4.57 11.81
CA ALA A 218 13.93 -4.46 10.53
C ALA A 218 14.81 -5.69 10.24
N ASP A 219 15.47 -6.24 11.26
CA ASP A 219 16.20 -7.51 11.16
C ASP A 219 15.30 -8.66 10.71
N ILE A 220 14.14 -8.82 11.37
CA ILE A 220 13.18 -9.86 11.03
C ILE A 220 12.63 -9.65 9.62
N ALA A 221 12.28 -8.42 9.25
CA ALA A 221 11.74 -8.07 7.94
C ALA A 221 12.72 -8.43 6.81
N ILE A 222 13.95 -7.94 6.90
CA ILE A 222 14.98 -8.13 5.87
C ILE A 222 15.34 -9.61 5.72
N ARG A 223 15.61 -10.30 6.85
CA ARG A 223 15.94 -11.73 6.83
C ARG A 223 14.81 -12.55 6.23
N THR A 224 13.57 -12.31 6.64
CA THR A 224 12.42 -13.10 6.18
C THR A 224 12.18 -12.92 4.68
N VAL A 225 12.27 -11.68 4.16
CA VAL A 225 12.13 -11.42 2.72
C VAL A 225 13.27 -12.06 1.95
N LYS A 226 14.52 -11.94 2.42
CA LYS A 226 15.68 -12.57 1.77
C LYS A 226 15.57 -14.09 1.74
N ASP A 227 15.24 -14.71 2.88
CA ASP A 227 15.00 -16.16 2.99
C ASP A 227 13.96 -16.61 1.96
N TYR A 228 12.81 -15.93 1.90
CA TYR A 228 11.72 -16.28 0.99
C TYR A 228 12.14 -16.16 -0.48
N LEU A 229 12.80 -15.05 -0.85
CA LEU A 229 13.25 -14.85 -2.23
C LEU A 229 14.35 -15.83 -2.62
N THR A 230 15.15 -16.31 -1.67
CA THR A 230 16.18 -17.34 -1.91
C THR A 230 15.53 -18.71 -2.12
N GLU A 231 14.50 -19.04 -1.34
CA GLU A 231 13.74 -20.29 -1.49
C GLU A 231 12.88 -20.30 -2.77
N TYR A 232 12.36 -19.13 -3.17
CA TYR A 232 11.45 -18.96 -4.30
C TYR A 232 11.94 -17.89 -5.28
N PRO A 233 13.07 -18.12 -5.99
CA PRO A 233 13.73 -17.09 -6.78
C PRO A 233 12.84 -16.48 -7.85
N ASP A 234 11.96 -17.22 -8.51
CA ASP A 234 11.20 -16.70 -9.68
C ASP A 234 9.82 -16.09 -9.36
N LYS A 235 9.49 -15.92 -8.06
CA LYS A 235 8.15 -15.46 -7.68
C LYS A 235 7.96 -13.95 -7.81
N PHE A 236 8.99 -13.15 -7.50
CA PHE A 236 8.87 -11.69 -7.44
C PHE A 236 9.89 -10.98 -8.32
N GLU A 237 9.47 -9.97 -9.05
CA GLU A 237 10.37 -9.03 -9.72
C GLU A 237 10.94 -8.01 -8.73
N LYS A 238 10.11 -7.56 -7.78
CA LYS A 238 10.52 -6.55 -6.79
C LYS A 238 9.74 -6.64 -5.48
N VAL A 239 10.47 -6.63 -4.35
CA VAL A 239 9.93 -6.46 -3.00
C VAL A 239 10.50 -5.17 -2.41
N VAL A 240 9.61 -4.26 -2.02
CA VAL A 240 9.96 -2.92 -1.56
C VAL A 240 9.73 -2.79 -0.06
N PHE A 241 10.76 -2.44 0.70
CA PHE A 241 10.57 -1.90 2.04
C PHE A 241 10.20 -0.42 1.92
N CYS A 242 8.91 -0.11 2.12
CA CYS A 242 8.36 1.24 2.08
C CYS A 242 8.33 1.84 3.49
N VAL A 243 9.44 2.48 3.87
CA VAL A 243 9.56 3.15 5.17
C VAL A 243 8.95 4.55 5.12
N PHE A 244 8.51 5.09 6.25
CA PHE A 244 7.93 6.44 6.31
C PHE A 244 8.88 7.44 7.00
N LEU A 245 9.42 7.07 8.16
CA LEU A 245 10.30 7.94 8.94
C LEU A 245 11.72 7.95 8.37
N LYS A 246 12.40 9.09 8.50
CA LYS A 246 13.84 9.19 8.15
C LYS A 246 14.70 8.27 9.03
N SER A 247 14.34 8.10 10.30
CA SER A 247 15.02 7.15 11.21
C SER A 247 14.96 5.72 10.68
N ASP A 248 13.80 5.28 10.19
CA ASP A 248 13.62 3.94 9.62
C ASP A 248 14.40 3.81 8.30
N GLU A 249 14.43 4.84 7.46
CA GLU A 249 15.25 4.83 6.24
C GLU A 249 16.74 4.61 6.56
N THR A 250 17.30 5.39 7.48
CA THR A 250 18.70 5.24 7.91
C THR A 250 18.96 3.85 8.48
N LEU A 251 18.03 3.33 9.29
CA LEU A 251 18.11 2.00 9.89
C LEU A 251 18.09 0.89 8.84
N TYR A 252 17.15 0.93 7.90
CA TYR A 252 17.05 -0.06 6.83
C TYR A 252 18.25 0.02 5.88
N GLN A 253 18.77 1.22 5.57
CA GLN A 253 20.01 1.36 4.79
C GLN A 253 21.19 0.67 5.47
N CYS A 254 21.34 0.88 6.79
CA CYS A 254 22.35 0.24 7.62
C CYS A 254 22.22 -1.29 7.61
N LYS A 255 21.02 -1.82 7.86
CA LYS A 255 20.78 -3.26 7.93
C LYS A 255 20.85 -3.95 6.57
N LEU A 256 20.37 -3.32 5.49
CA LEU A 256 20.51 -3.87 4.14
C LEU A 256 21.99 -4.03 3.75
N LYS A 257 22.87 -3.08 4.09
CA LYS A 257 24.32 -3.27 3.93
C LYS A 257 24.81 -4.52 4.69
N GLN A 258 24.41 -4.65 5.96
CA GLN A 258 24.80 -5.80 6.77
C GLN A 258 24.34 -7.16 6.19
N PHE A 259 23.06 -7.28 5.79
CA PHE A 259 22.50 -8.55 5.30
C PHE A 259 22.86 -8.90 3.86
N LEU A 260 23.22 -7.90 3.05
CA LEU A 260 23.42 -8.07 1.61
C LEU A 260 24.90 -7.93 1.19
N THR A 261 25.80 -7.38 2.01
CA THR A 261 27.22 -7.16 1.62
C THR A 261 28.28 -7.63 2.61
N ASP A 262 27.93 -8.28 3.72
CA ASP A 262 28.86 -8.67 4.81
C ASP A 262 29.72 -7.51 5.36
N GLN A 263 29.31 -6.24 5.15
CA GLN A 263 29.98 -5.09 5.75
C GLN A 263 29.31 -4.72 7.07
N PRO A 264 30.08 -4.53 8.17
CA PRO A 264 29.51 -4.06 9.41
C PRO A 264 28.86 -2.69 9.19
N CYS A 265 27.63 -2.53 9.67
CA CYS A 265 27.02 -1.22 9.69
C CYS A 265 27.76 -0.35 10.71
N ASP A 266 28.36 0.75 10.26
CA ASP A 266 28.84 1.81 11.14
C ASP A 266 27.73 2.86 11.32
N PRO A 267 27.08 2.93 12.50
CA PRO A 267 26.00 3.88 12.78
C PRO A 267 26.45 5.35 12.72
N GLN A 268 27.76 5.63 12.75
CA GLN A 268 28.30 6.99 12.87
C GLN A 268 28.69 7.62 11.52
N SER A 269 28.70 6.85 10.43
CA SER A 269 29.17 7.31 9.10
C SER A 269 28.23 8.28 8.36
N ASN A 270 26.94 8.36 8.74
CA ASN A 270 25.95 9.19 8.03
C ASN A 270 25.80 10.63 8.58
N SER A 271 26.74 11.12 9.39
CA SER A 271 26.73 12.49 9.94
C SER A 271 27.58 13.50 9.13
N LYS A 272 28.16 13.08 8.01
CA LYS A 272 29.00 13.94 7.15
C LYS A 272 28.68 13.75 5.67
N LEU A 273 27.52 14.23 5.23
CA LEU A 273 27.27 14.65 3.84
C LEU A 273 26.26 15.80 3.85
#